data_AF-A0A2W6D6D7-F1
#
_entry.id   AF-A0A2W6D6D7-F1
#
_cell.length_a   1.000
_cell.length_b   1.000
_cell.length_c   1.000
_cell.angle_alpha   90.00
_cell.angle_beta   90.00
_cell.angle_gamma   90.00
#
_symmetry.space_group_name_H-M   'P 1'
#
loop_
_entity.id
_entity.type
_entity.pdbx_description
1 polymer ?
#
loop_
_entity_poly.entity_id
_entity_poly.type
_entity_poly.pdbx_seq_one_letter_code
_entity_poly.pdbx_strand_id
1 'polypeptide(L)'
;MTDQLLHPTYWLLFGLPWPGGVDPAEAAVVFAPPIIPRGQLGRDAHDILAVADAYVTAVPGRVVFLSDLTLWLDRHGDTWPDRGTDWEAGKDELLDLHIPAVWIALTPVGHTILCDASREGVTLHYPDHTEQITPTQRQAFRASIENGLAADWPAYFHGLITNGQIQQAGHG
;
A
#
# COMPACT_ATOMS: atom_id res chain seq x y z
N MET A 1 4.93 15.62 12.79
CA MET A 1 3.82 15.19 11.90
C MET A 1 4.07 15.60 10.46
N THR A 2 4.33 16.88 10.16
CA THR A 2 4.60 17.34 8.78
C THR A 2 5.81 16.68 8.13
N ASP A 3 6.91 16.49 8.86
CA ASP A 3 8.11 15.82 8.33
C ASP A 3 7.83 14.36 7.94
N GLN A 4 7.10 13.61 8.79
CA GLN A 4 6.69 12.24 8.48
C GLN A 4 5.62 12.15 7.38
N LEU A 5 4.83 13.21 7.17
CA LEU A 5 3.96 13.30 6.01
C LEU A 5 4.78 13.51 4.74
N LEU A 6 5.79 14.38 4.74
CA LEU A 6 6.60 14.68 3.53
C LEU A 6 7.63 13.57 3.23
N HIS A 7 8.17 12.95 4.26
CA HIS A 7 9.23 11.93 4.19
C HIS A 7 8.86 10.75 5.10
N PRO A 8 7.80 9.98 4.74
CA PRO A 8 7.41 8.84 5.54
C PRO A 8 8.50 7.77 5.54
N THR A 9 8.62 7.05 6.65
CA THR A 9 9.54 5.91 6.77
C THR A 9 9.19 4.80 5.79
N TYR A 10 7.90 4.64 5.47
CA TYR A 10 7.40 3.76 4.43
C TYR A 10 6.01 4.20 3.95
N TRP A 11 5.63 3.71 2.78
CA TRP A 11 4.30 3.81 2.18
C TRP A 11 3.62 2.45 2.21
N LEU A 12 2.34 2.45 2.55
CA LEU A 12 1.48 1.27 2.51
C LEU A 12 0.48 1.39 1.37
N LEU A 13 0.40 0.36 0.53
CA LEU A 13 -0.42 0.35 -0.68
C LEU A 13 -1.47 -0.75 -0.64
N PHE A 14 -2.69 -0.37 -1.04
CA PHE A 14 -3.82 -1.28 -1.22
C PHE A 14 -4.24 -1.29 -2.69
N GLY A 15 -4.55 -2.48 -3.20
CA GLY A 15 -5.29 -2.62 -4.44
C GLY A 15 -6.77 -2.34 -4.20
N LEU A 16 -7.36 -1.53 -5.06
CA LEU A 16 -8.81 -1.30 -5.13
C LEU A 16 -9.43 -2.29 -6.13
N PRO A 17 -10.77 -2.51 -6.11
CA PRO A 17 -11.43 -3.33 -7.12
C PRO A 17 -11.10 -2.84 -8.54
N TRP A 18 -10.65 -3.76 -9.41
CA TRP A 18 -10.37 -3.41 -10.80
C TRP A 18 -11.69 -3.10 -11.54
N PRO A 19 -11.82 -1.94 -12.22
CA PRO A 19 -13.06 -1.56 -12.88
C PRO A 19 -13.38 -2.36 -14.16
N GLY A 20 -12.45 -3.22 -14.59
CA GLY A 20 -12.53 -3.94 -15.86
C GLY A 20 -11.83 -3.21 -17.00
N GLY A 21 -11.70 -3.87 -18.16
CA GLY A 21 -11.02 -3.32 -19.32
C GLY A 21 -9.50 -3.52 -19.32
N VAL A 22 -8.85 -2.97 -20.36
CA VAL A 22 -7.40 -3.11 -20.63
C VAL A 22 -6.61 -1.83 -20.38
N ASP A 23 -7.32 -0.71 -20.19
CA ASP A 23 -6.70 0.60 -19.98
C ASP A 23 -6.25 0.80 -18.54
N PRO A 24 -5.26 1.66 -18.28
CA PRO A 24 -4.89 2.03 -16.91
C PRO A 24 -6.07 2.65 -16.16
N ALA A 25 -6.20 2.32 -14.87
CA ALA A 25 -7.27 2.82 -14.01
C ALA A 25 -6.75 3.14 -12.60
N GLU A 26 -7.40 4.09 -11.91
CA GLU A 26 -7.17 4.37 -10.49
C GLU A 26 -7.58 3.15 -9.66
N ALA A 27 -6.63 2.25 -9.45
CA ALA A 27 -6.87 0.92 -8.90
C ALA A 27 -5.97 0.62 -7.69
N ALA A 28 -5.32 1.64 -7.15
CA ALA A 28 -4.59 1.54 -5.90
C ALA A 28 -4.66 2.85 -5.13
N VAL A 29 -4.44 2.74 -3.82
CA VAL A 29 -4.30 3.87 -2.91
C VAL A 29 -3.05 3.69 -2.07
N VAL A 30 -2.42 4.80 -1.72
CA VAL A 30 -1.19 4.86 -0.94
C VAL A 30 -1.36 5.76 0.26
N PHE A 31 -0.92 5.25 1.41
CA PHE A 31 -0.89 5.96 2.68
C PHE A 31 0.53 6.11 3.19
N ALA A 32 0.73 7.07 4.10
CA ALA A 32 1.91 7.16 4.96
C ALA A 32 1.53 6.66 6.37
N PRO A 33 1.81 5.40 6.75
CA PRO A 33 1.37 4.88 8.06
C PRO A 33 1.85 5.63 9.31
N PRO A 34 3.01 6.32 9.32
CA PRO A 34 3.43 7.10 10.49
C PRO A 34 2.50 8.25 10.88
N ILE A 35 1.68 8.76 9.95
CA ILE A 35 0.74 9.86 10.25
C ILE A 35 -0.64 9.37 10.70
N ILE A 36 -0.88 8.05 10.69
CA ILE A 36 -2.18 7.47 11.03
C ILE A 36 -2.35 7.42 12.56
N PRO A 37 -3.41 8.03 13.13
CA PRO A 37 -3.61 8.07 14.58
C PRO A 37 -4.07 6.70 15.12
N ARG A 38 -3.11 5.88 15.57
CA ARG A 38 -3.35 4.49 16.00
C ARG A 38 -4.40 4.34 17.10
N GLY A 39 -4.52 5.34 17.99
CA GLY A 39 -5.48 5.30 19.10
C GLY A 39 -6.96 5.41 18.70
N GLN A 40 -7.26 5.71 17.43
CA GLN A 40 -8.63 5.80 16.91
C GLN A 40 -9.02 4.61 16.03
N LEU A 41 -8.08 3.70 15.78
CA LEU A 41 -8.31 2.55 14.91
C LEU A 41 -9.01 1.44 15.68
N GLY A 42 -9.92 0.77 14.97
CA GLY A 42 -10.40 -0.55 15.29
C GLY A 42 -9.25 -1.56 15.31
N ARG A 43 -9.56 -2.73 15.87
CA ARG A 43 -8.57 -3.79 16.10
C ARG A 43 -7.90 -4.24 14.80
N ASP A 44 -8.68 -4.41 13.73
CA ASP A 44 -8.19 -4.99 12.49
C ASP A 44 -7.27 -4.03 11.73
N ALA A 45 -7.67 -2.76 11.59
CA ALA A 45 -6.80 -1.72 11.01
C ALA A 45 -5.51 -1.54 11.82
N HIS A 46 -5.60 -1.59 13.16
CA HIS A 46 -4.43 -1.51 14.01
C HIS A 46 -3.48 -2.70 13.80
N ASP A 47 -4.01 -3.93 13.70
CA ASP A 47 -3.18 -5.12 13.47
C ASP A 47 -2.52 -5.10 12.09
N ILE A 48 -3.23 -4.67 11.02
CA ILE A 48 -2.64 -4.47 9.69
C ILE A 48 -1.41 -3.56 9.77
N LEU A 49 -1.55 -2.41 10.42
CA LEU A 49 -0.44 -1.46 10.52
C LEU A 49 0.67 -1.97 11.43
N ALA A 50 0.36 -2.74 12.48
CA ALA A 50 1.37 -3.37 13.33
C ALA A 50 2.18 -4.43 12.57
N VAL A 51 1.54 -5.23 11.72
CA VAL A 51 2.21 -6.17 10.81
C VAL A 51 3.04 -5.43 9.77
N ALA A 52 2.55 -4.30 9.24
CA ALA A 52 3.33 -3.45 8.34
C ALA A 52 4.58 -2.88 9.01
N ASP A 53 4.45 -2.39 10.26
CA ASP A 53 5.56 -1.88 11.06
C ASP A 53 6.61 -2.98 11.31
N ALA A 54 6.18 -4.22 11.60
CA ALA A 54 7.08 -5.36 11.72
C ALA A 54 7.75 -5.73 10.38
N TYR A 55 6.98 -5.75 9.29
CA TYR A 55 7.48 -6.08 7.94
C TYR A 55 8.61 -5.15 7.51
N VAL A 56 8.48 -3.84 7.69
CA VAL A 56 9.50 -2.86 7.25
C VAL A 56 10.78 -2.93 8.09
N THR A 57 10.74 -3.51 9.29
CA THR A 57 11.97 -3.80 10.05
C THR A 57 12.71 -5.02 9.52
N ALA A 58 11.99 -5.96 8.91
CA ALA A 58 12.53 -7.24 8.45
C ALA A 58 12.90 -7.24 6.95
N VAL A 59 12.21 -6.44 6.15
CA VAL A 59 12.34 -6.45 4.69
C VAL A 59 12.83 -5.08 4.19
N PRO A 60 13.91 -5.02 3.39
CA PRO A 60 14.41 -3.76 2.85
C PRO A 60 13.43 -3.14 1.85
N GLY A 61 13.38 -1.81 1.85
CA GLY A 61 12.53 -1.00 0.97
C GLY A 61 11.50 -0.20 1.76
N ARG A 62 10.87 0.78 1.11
CA ARG A 62 9.89 1.66 1.75
C ARG A 62 8.49 1.49 1.21
N VAL A 63 8.29 0.68 0.17
CA VAL A 63 6.99 0.38 -0.40
C VAL A 63 6.52 -0.98 0.09
N VAL A 64 5.37 -0.98 0.76
CA VAL A 64 4.74 -2.16 1.35
C VAL A 64 3.40 -2.39 0.65
N PHE A 65 3.23 -3.55 0.01
CA PHE A 65 1.91 -3.95 -0.48
C PHE A 65 1.20 -4.76 0.60
N LEU A 66 -0.12 -4.59 0.77
CA LEU A 66 -0.89 -5.43 1.68
C LEU A 66 -0.76 -6.93 1.35
N SER A 67 -0.63 -7.26 0.07
CA SER A 67 -0.37 -8.64 -0.38
C SER A 67 0.96 -9.19 0.12
N ASP A 68 1.98 -8.34 0.30
CA ASP A 68 3.25 -8.75 0.90
C ASP A 68 3.12 -9.07 2.38
N LEU A 69 2.23 -8.37 3.10
CA LEU A 69 1.96 -8.64 4.51
C LEU A 69 1.29 -10.00 4.66
N THR A 70 0.28 -10.28 3.83
CA THR A 70 -0.37 -11.60 3.77
C THR A 70 0.63 -12.71 3.49
N LEU A 71 1.49 -12.54 2.48
CA LEU A 71 2.51 -13.53 2.14
C LEU A 71 3.59 -13.65 3.22
N TRP A 72 3.93 -12.56 3.91
CA TRP A 72 4.90 -12.55 4.99
C TRP A 72 4.40 -13.30 6.22
N LEU A 73 3.13 -13.08 6.62
CA LEU A 73 2.49 -13.85 7.69
C LEU A 73 2.49 -15.35 7.37
N ASP A 74 2.06 -15.69 6.16
CA ASP A 74 2.00 -17.09 5.72
C ASP A 74 3.38 -17.77 5.74
N ARG A 75 4.46 -17.05 5.38
CA ARG A 75 5.85 -17.55 5.51
C ARG A 75 6.30 -17.76 6.94
N HIS A 76 5.69 -17.09 7.91
CA HIS A 76 5.95 -17.25 9.34
C HIS A 76 4.98 -18.23 10.02
N GLY A 77 4.13 -18.91 9.25
CA GLY A 77 3.16 -19.88 9.77
C GLY A 77 1.99 -19.21 10.50
N ASP A 78 1.66 -17.97 10.12
CA ASP A 78 0.57 -17.17 10.67
C ASP A 78 -0.38 -16.74 9.52
N THR A 79 -1.60 -16.34 9.86
CA THR A 79 -2.58 -15.83 8.89
C THR A 79 -3.41 -14.72 9.53
N TRP A 80 -4.07 -13.86 8.74
CA TRP A 80 -4.99 -12.87 9.32
C TRP A 80 -6.06 -13.50 10.22
N PRO A 81 -6.75 -14.60 9.83
CA PRO A 81 -7.69 -15.29 10.70
C PRO A 81 -7.10 -15.87 12.00
N ASP A 82 -5.87 -16.40 11.97
CA ASP A 82 -5.22 -16.91 13.20
C ASP A 82 -4.96 -15.80 14.21
N ARG A 83 -4.71 -14.59 13.70
CA ARG A 83 -4.62 -13.35 14.49
C ARG A 83 -5.99 -12.81 14.88
N GLY A 84 -7.08 -13.41 14.40
CA GLY A 84 -8.45 -12.93 14.54
C GLY A 84 -8.73 -11.64 13.76
N THR A 85 -7.92 -11.32 12.76
CA THR A 85 -7.96 -10.06 12.01
C THR A 85 -8.80 -10.21 10.75
N ASP A 86 -9.85 -9.41 10.61
CA ASP A 86 -10.57 -9.23 9.36
C ASP A 86 -9.84 -8.17 8.51
N TRP A 87 -8.98 -8.64 7.62
CA TRP A 87 -8.13 -7.74 6.82
C TRP A 87 -8.94 -6.88 5.84
N GLU A 88 -10.12 -7.33 5.39
CA GLU A 88 -10.98 -6.56 4.50
C GLU A 88 -11.63 -5.41 5.27
N ALA A 89 -12.20 -5.70 6.44
CA ALA A 89 -12.77 -4.68 7.31
C ALA A 89 -11.71 -3.67 7.78
N GLY A 90 -10.51 -4.13 8.15
CA GLY A 90 -9.41 -3.24 8.53
C GLY A 90 -8.90 -2.37 7.37
N LYS A 91 -8.85 -2.91 6.16
CA LYS A 91 -8.52 -2.13 4.95
C LYS A 91 -9.60 -1.07 4.68
N ASP A 92 -10.88 -1.43 4.74
CA ASP A 92 -11.99 -0.51 4.51
C ASP A 92 -12.01 0.61 5.56
N GLU A 93 -11.76 0.29 6.83
CA GLU A 93 -11.59 1.29 7.88
C GLU A 93 -10.45 2.27 7.55
N LEU A 94 -9.29 1.77 7.10
CA LEU A 94 -8.16 2.63 6.70
C LEU A 94 -8.50 3.51 5.47
N LEU A 95 -9.34 3.04 4.55
CA LEU A 95 -9.84 3.81 3.41
C LEU A 95 -10.79 4.94 3.84
N ASP A 96 -11.59 4.71 4.88
CA ASP A 96 -12.57 5.68 5.41
C ASP A 96 -11.95 6.77 6.29
N LEU A 97 -10.67 6.62 6.64
CA LEU A 97 -9.94 7.65 7.38
C LEU A 97 -9.81 8.93 6.55
N HIS A 98 -10.10 10.06 7.18
CA HIS A 98 -9.89 11.38 6.60
C HIS A 98 -8.41 11.80 6.72
N ILE A 99 -7.53 10.98 6.16
CA ILE A 99 -6.08 11.18 6.17
C ILE A 99 -5.54 11.44 4.75
N PRO A 100 -4.40 12.13 4.64
CA PRO A 100 -3.70 12.28 3.36
C PRO A 100 -3.40 10.92 2.70
N ALA A 101 -3.87 10.75 1.46
CA ALA A 101 -3.65 9.58 0.64
C ALA A 101 -3.48 9.96 -0.85
N VAL A 102 -2.86 9.08 -1.63
CA VAL A 102 -2.68 9.25 -3.09
C VAL A 102 -3.30 8.06 -3.81
N TRP A 103 -4.16 8.33 -4.78
CA TRP A 103 -4.69 7.31 -5.69
C TRP A 103 -3.74 7.15 -6.87
N ILE A 104 -3.44 5.90 -7.21
CA ILE A 104 -2.49 5.55 -8.26
C ILE A 104 -3.23 4.84 -9.39
N ALA A 105 -3.05 5.38 -10.60
CA ALA A 105 -3.42 4.69 -11.83
C ALA A 105 -2.46 3.53 -12.10
N LEU A 106 -3.00 2.32 -12.23
CA LEU A 106 -2.25 1.10 -12.55
C LEU A 106 -2.72 0.51 -13.86
N THR A 107 -1.82 -0.16 -14.57
CA THR A 107 -2.20 -1.08 -15.64
C THR A 107 -2.84 -2.35 -15.04
N PRO A 108 -3.59 -3.15 -15.82
CA PRO A 108 -4.09 -4.45 -15.35
C PRO A 108 -2.98 -5.35 -14.78
N VAL A 109 -1.81 -5.35 -15.41
CA VAL A 109 -0.64 -6.11 -14.96
C VAL A 109 -0.11 -5.57 -13.63
N GLY A 110 0.04 -4.25 -13.49
CA GLY A 110 0.48 -3.63 -12.24
C GLY A 110 -0.48 -3.89 -11.08
N HIS A 111 -1.79 -3.85 -11.34
CA HIS A 111 -2.82 -4.20 -10.36
C HIS A 111 -2.71 -5.66 -9.91
N THR A 112 -2.49 -6.58 -10.86
CA THR A 112 -2.30 -8.00 -10.54
C THR A 112 -1.05 -8.20 -9.69
N ILE A 113 0.08 -7.58 -10.06
CA ILE A 113 1.32 -7.63 -9.28
C ILE A 113 1.09 -7.10 -7.87
N LEU A 114 0.38 -5.97 -7.73
CA LEU A 114 0.09 -5.37 -6.43
C LEU A 114 -0.76 -6.30 -5.55
N CYS A 115 -1.78 -6.95 -6.11
CA CYS A 115 -2.74 -7.77 -5.36
C CYS A 115 -2.29 -9.22 -5.12
N ASP A 116 -1.29 -9.70 -5.83
CA ASP A 116 -0.81 -11.07 -5.72
C ASP A 116 -0.13 -11.33 -4.37
N ALA A 117 -0.75 -12.19 -3.55
CA ALA A 117 -0.25 -12.69 -2.27
C ALA A 117 0.17 -14.17 -2.33
N SER A 118 0.26 -14.76 -3.53
CA SER A 118 0.59 -16.17 -3.70
C SER A 118 2.08 -16.46 -3.47
N ARG A 119 2.39 -17.70 -3.05
CA ARG A 119 3.78 -18.16 -2.91
C ARG A 119 4.48 -18.36 -4.25
N GLU A 120 3.71 -18.80 -5.24
CA GLU A 120 4.21 -19.25 -6.55
C GLU A 120 4.26 -18.11 -7.58
N GLY A 121 3.69 -16.95 -7.22
CA GLY A 121 3.48 -15.83 -8.14
C GLY A 121 2.27 -16.06 -9.03
N VAL A 122 1.98 -15.08 -9.88
CA VAL A 122 0.82 -15.10 -10.77
C VAL A 122 1.20 -15.43 -12.22
N THR A 123 0.43 -16.34 -12.83
CA THR A 123 0.44 -16.55 -14.29
C THR A 123 -0.70 -15.74 -14.91
N LEU A 124 -0.36 -14.82 -15.80
CA LEU A 124 -1.32 -14.09 -16.62
C LEU A 124 -1.62 -14.89 -17.88
N HIS A 125 -2.90 -15.13 -18.14
CA HIS A 125 -3.38 -15.81 -19.33
C HIS A 125 -3.92 -14.79 -20.33
N TYR A 126 -3.21 -14.61 -21.44
CA TYR A 126 -3.65 -13.83 -22.59
C TYR A 126 -4.25 -14.76 -23.66
N PRO A 127 -5.01 -14.23 -24.64
CA PRO A 127 -5.58 -15.05 -25.70
C PRO A 127 -4.55 -15.85 -26.52
N ASP A 128 -3.33 -15.33 -26.66
CA ASP A 128 -2.25 -15.85 -27.51
C ASP A 128 -1.05 -16.41 -26.75
N HIS A 129 -0.87 -16.05 -25.48
CA HIS A 129 0.26 -16.50 -24.66
C HIS A 129 -0.04 -16.50 -23.16
N THR A 130 0.87 -17.06 -22.38
CA THR A 130 0.86 -16.96 -20.91
C THR A 130 2.13 -16.26 -20.46
N GLU A 131 2.01 -15.34 -19.52
CA GLU A 131 3.14 -14.65 -18.90
C GLU A 131 3.21 -15.00 -17.41
N GLN A 132 4.34 -15.53 -16.95
CA GLN A 132 4.58 -15.70 -15.52
C GLN A 132 5.17 -14.41 -14.96
N ILE A 133 4.52 -13.82 -13.97
CA ILE A 133 5.10 -12.73 -13.20
C ILE A 133 6.19 -13.28 -12.31
N THR A 134 7.42 -12.86 -12.59
CA THR A 134 8.61 -13.26 -11.85
C THR A 134 8.82 -12.39 -10.59
N PRO A 135 9.56 -12.89 -9.59
CA PRO A 135 9.99 -12.08 -8.45
C PRO A 135 10.74 -10.80 -8.87
N THR A 136 11.51 -10.86 -9.96
CA THR A 136 12.22 -9.71 -10.52
C THR A 136 11.26 -8.66 -11.08
N GLN A 137 10.21 -9.07 -11.80
CA GLN A 137 9.18 -8.13 -12.27
C GLN A 137 8.43 -7.48 -11.09
N ARG A 138 8.09 -8.25 -10.06
CA ARG A 138 7.48 -7.71 -8.83
C ARG A 138 8.39 -6.69 -8.15
N GLN A 139 9.69 -6.98 -8.03
CA GLN A 139 10.67 -6.06 -7.44
C GLN A 139 10.86 -4.80 -8.30
N ALA A 140 10.93 -4.94 -9.62
CA ALA A 140 11.03 -3.81 -10.54
C ALA A 140 9.79 -2.91 -10.47
N PHE A 141 8.59 -3.50 -10.39
CA PHE A 141 7.35 -2.77 -10.18
C PHE A 141 7.38 -2.00 -8.84
N ARG A 142 7.77 -2.66 -7.75
CA ARG A 142 7.93 -2.01 -6.44
C ARG A 142 8.91 -0.84 -6.49
N ALA A 143 10.08 -1.03 -7.12
CA ALA A 143 11.09 0.01 -7.25
C ALA A 143 10.59 1.20 -8.09
N SER A 144 9.80 0.94 -9.14
CA SER A 144 9.17 2.00 -9.94
C SER A 144 8.19 2.83 -9.11
N ILE A 145 7.36 2.18 -8.30
CA ILE A 145 6.44 2.86 -7.38
C ILE A 145 7.21 3.67 -6.34
N GLU A 146 8.25 3.09 -5.73
CA GLU A 146 9.06 3.78 -4.73
C GLU A 146 9.73 5.03 -5.30
N ASN A 147 10.30 4.94 -6.51
CA ASN A 147 10.93 6.07 -7.17
C ASN A 147 9.93 7.20 -7.47
N GLY A 148 8.74 6.86 -7.97
CA GLY A 148 7.68 7.84 -8.22
C GLY A 148 7.21 8.52 -6.94
N LEU A 149 6.93 7.74 -5.89
CA LEU A 149 6.53 8.28 -4.59
C LEU A 149 7.64 9.17 -4.00
N ALA A 150 8.90 8.74 -4.02
CA ALA A 150 10.00 9.53 -3.49
C ALA A 150 10.21 10.86 -4.23
N ALA A 151 9.93 10.90 -5.54
CA ALA A 151 10.05 12.11 -6.35
C ALA A 151 8.88 13.08 -6.13
N ASP A 152 7.64 12.57 -6.17
CA ASP A 152 6.45 13.41 -6.31
C ASP A 152 5.73 13.67 -4.99
N TRP A 153 5.79 12.73 -4.04
CA TRP A 153 5.06 12.79 -2.77
C TRP A 153 5.36 14.05 -1.95
N PRO A 154 6.63 14.46 -1.73
CA PRO A 154 6.90 15.63 -0.90
C PRO A 154 6.36 16.91 -1.54
N ALA A 155 6.54 17.08 -2.86
CA ALA A 155 6.09 18.26 -3.58
C ALA A 155 4.55 18.35 -3.61
N TYR A 156 3.88 17.21 -3.83
CA TYR A 156 2.43 17.11 -3.81
C TYR A 156 1.85 17.57 -2.46
N PHE A 157 2.29 16.97 -1.35
CA PHE A 157 1.75 17.33 -0.03
C PHE A 157 2.19 18.71 0.45
N HIS A 158 3.38 19.16 0.08
CA HIS A 158 3.79 20.54 0.35
C HIS A 158 2.88 21.57 -0.35
N GLY A 159 2.47 21.29 -1.59
CA GLY A 159 1.49 22.10 -2.32
C GLY A 159 0.14 22.16 -1.60
N LEU A 160 -0.39 21.01 -1.16
CA LEU A 160 -1.66 20.95 -0.42
C LEU A 160 -1.61 21.71 0.92
N ILE A 161 -0.49 21.63 1.63
CA ILE A 161 -0.26 22.39 2.88
C ILE A 161 -0.22 23.89 2.60
N THR A 162 0.54 24.31 1.60
CA THR A 162 0.71 25.73 1.26
C THR A 162 -0.60 26.36 0.78
N ASN A 163 -1.44 25.57 0.12
CA ASN A 163 -2.76 25.98 -0.36
C ASN A 163 -3.86 25.88 0.72
N GLY A 164 -3.53 25.49 1.96
CA GLY A 164 -4.49 25.37 3.07
C GLY A 164 -5.49 24.21 2.93
N GLN A 165 -5.26 23.28 1.99
CA GLN A 165 -6.11 22.10 1.78
C GLN A 165 -5.83 21.01 2.82
N ILE A 166 -4.65 21.05 3.45
CA ILE A 166 -4.29 20.24 4.62
C ILE A 166 -3.76 21.20 5.67
N GLN A 167 -4.34 21.16 6.88
CA GLN A 167 -3.86 21.97 7.99
C GLN A 167 -2.53 21.44 8.50
N GLN A 168 -1.55 22.33 8.70
CA GLN A 168 -0.40 22.01 9.53
C GLN A 168 -0.91 21.77 10.95
N ALA A 169 -0.58 20.63 11.56
CA ALA A 169 -0.85 20.42 12.98
C ALA A 169 -0.09 21.48 13.77
N GLY A 170 -0.79 22.54 14.19
CA GLY A 170 -0.24 23.60 15.01
C GLY A 170 0.20 23.04 16.36
N HIS A 171 1.43 23.35 16.76
CA HIS A 171 1.84 23.26 18.15
C HIS A 171 1.16 24.41 18.90
N GLY A 172 0.08 24.08 19.62
CA GLY A 172 -0.46 24.88 20.71
C GLY A 172 0.17 24.47 22.02
#